data_AF-G0PKN4-F1
#
_entry.id   AF-G0PKN4-F1
#
_cell.length_a   1.000
_cell.length_b   1.000
_cell.length_c   1.000
_cell.angle_alpha   90.00
_cell.angle_beta   90.00
_cell.angle_gamma   90.00
#
_symmetry.space_group_name_H-M   'P 1'
#
loop_
_entity.id
_entity.type
_entity.pdbx_description
1 polymer ?
#
loop_
_entity_poly.entity_id
_entity_poly.type
_entity_poly.pdbx_seq_one_letter_code
_entity_poly.pdbx_strand_id
1 'polypeptide(L)'
;MRFLLSLTLPLFLFLTPSCSLDSETNSPAYKFVTVSGEPTTLNASDVIQVASFEECTGKCEKDPVCVMAYQANSSDPCYLFAWNSIQEVTRNESGGVGTVAFKVFTDQPSCELNSPFLLNGKVYPINPNDTTNYLWKIDTSEGGWKITYIDNRIVDSFTCANFTFNRPYEDGCNPECNITMVQVWAKPGPITIMYGKNDTVETWTDCLNMCYNEWPCNSVHYDVSTKFCFRFKVGMVTFIERMTASDGNHMAIKLPMNDKNCKMTTDQLLDNQYYLVAPAMYYPQKRMYFRVQTTPKYYLIKTYLDKDSTYQGTTLQGCPYMSMASGYWNELSKEVFCYRHSKQPGITQTEAKELCHLQDMELLTDKYTGAVSSGQKGEWYIMEMSILQTDLTTPVRTGFGFPGMNPVKSWYGLEKVGDKWTWSMPEFRVFKDEDMPIPWAVGTGGSGDTCAYLHWGTGADEYAGYDFIAAPCNSTDVDGFSCGSWQQEYMDIKQYKDVTAEFGYEQDCCGFSDAEWKELKASPY
;
A
#
# COMPACT_ATOMS: atom_id res chain seq x y z
N MET A 1 -60.81 -19.31 73.85
CA MET A 1 -60.65 -18.70 72.52
C MET A 1 -59.31 -17.98 72.52
N ARG A 2 -58.17 -18.60 72.15
CA ARG A 2 -57.71 -18.98 70.80
C ARG A 2 -57.92 -17.88 69.76
N PHE A 3 -56.88 -17.08 69.53
CA PHE A 3 -56.38 -16.77 68.19
C PHE A 3 -54.85 -16.65 68.26
N LEU A 4 -54.18 -17.61 67.63
CA LEU A 4 -52.77 -17.55 67.24
C LEU A 4 -52.70 -16.66 65.99
N LEU A 5 -51.75 -15.73 65.96
CA LEU A 5 -51.29 -15.14 64.70
C LEU A 5 -49.81 -15.48 64.52
N SER A 6 -49.59 -16.35 63.55
CA SER A 6 -48.32 -16.76 62.96
C SER A 6 -47.69 -15.56 62.23
N LEU A 7 -46.51 -15.13 62.69
CA LEU A 7 -45.66 -14.20 61.94
C LEU A 7 -44.69 -15.03 61.09
N THR A 8 -45.00 -15.18 59.81
CA THR A 8 -44.09 -15.77 58.81
C THR A 8 -43.07 -14.72 58.38
N LEU A 9 -41.81 -14.93 58.76
CA LEU A 9 -40.63 -14.18 58.31
C LEU A 9 -40.24 -14.68 56.90
N PRO A 10 -40.08 -13.83 55.87
CA PRO A 10 -39.52 -14.28 54.60
C PRO A 10 -37.99 -14.38 54.75
N LEU A 11 -37.50 -15.62 54.63
CA LEU A 11 -36.09 -15.97 54.51
C LEU A 11 -35.56 -15.39 53.19
N PHE A 12 -34.95 -14.19 53.23
CA PHE A 12 -34.16 -13.68 52.11
C PHE A 12 -32.89 -14.54 52.00
N LEU A 13 -32.93 -15.51 51.07
CA LEU A 13 -31.77 -16.20 50.54
C LEU A 13 -30.86 -15.15 49.89
N PHE A 14 -29.78 -14.78 50.59
CA PHE A 14 -28.61 -14.19 49.95
C PHE A 14 -27.99 -15.25 49.03
N LEU A 15 -28.37 -15.22 47.75
CA LEU A 15 -27.59 -15.83 46.67
C LEU A 15 -26.34 -14.95 46.50
N THR A 16 -25.27 -15.30 47.22
CA THR A 16 -23.91 -14.90 46.85
C THR A 16 -23.65 -15.38 45.42
N PRO A 17 -23.08 -14.55 44.53
CA PRO A 17 -22.61 -15.05 43.24
C PRO A 17 -21.56 -16.12 43.52
N SER A 18 -21.82 -17.33 43.08
CA SER A 18 -20.85 -18.41 43.07
C SER A 18 -19.75 -18.04 42.07
N CYS A 19 -18.67 -17.41 42.53
CA CYS A 19 -17.40 -17.49 41.80
C CYS A 19 -17.09 -18.98 41.69
N SER A 20 -17.19 -19.52 40.47
CA SER A 20 -16.67 -20.84 40.16
C SER A 20 -15.20 -20.84 40.57
N LEU A 21 -14.88 -21.65 41.58
CA LEU A 21 -13.52 -22.04 41.93
C LEU A 21 -12.96 -22.85 40.76
N ASP A 22 -12.49 -22.16 39.72
CA ASP A 22 -11.37 -22.71 38.96
C ASP A 22 -10.22 -22.78 39.95
N SER A 23 -9.66 -23.99 40.12
CA SER A 23 -8.44 -24.16 40.88
C SER A 23 -7.32 -23.43 40.13
N GLU A 24 -7.21 -22.13 40.37
CA GLU A 24 -6.10 -21.32 39.88
C GLU A 24 -4.84 -21.90 40.54
N THR A 25 -4.13 -22.75 39.79
CA THR A 25 -2.72 -22.96 40.03
C THR A 25 -2.08 -21.57 40.10
N ASN A 26 -1.30 -21.26 41.14
CA ASN A 26 -0.52 -20.01 41.33
C ASN A 26 0.56 -19.79 40.23
N SER A 27 0.28 -20.19 39.00
CA SER A 27 1.13 -20.00 37.83
C SER A 27 0.64 -18.75 37.09
N PRO A 28 1.56 -17.87 36.64
CA PRO A 28 1.20 -16.68 35.87
C PRO A 28 0.41 -17.03 34.60
N ALA A 29 -0.67 -16.29 34.33
CA ALA A 29 -1.51 -16.42 33.14
C ALA A 29 -1.96 -15.03 32.64
N TYR A 30 -2.46 -14.96 31.40
CA TYR A 30 -3.10 -13.75 30.90
C TYR A 30 -4.46 -13.53 31.54
N LYS A 31 -4.69 -12.32 32.03
CA LYS A 31 -5.94 -11.87 32.66
C LYS A 31 -6.25 -10.46 32.20
N PHE A 32 -7.50 -10.03 32.33
CA PHE A 32 -7.92 -8.70 31.91
C PHE A 32 -8.19 -7.80 33.11
N VAL A 33 -7.48 -6.67 33.15
CA VAL A 33 -7.79 -5.59 34.10
C VAL A 33 -8.71 -4.60 33.41
N THR A 34 -9.96 -4.57 33.85
CA THR A 34 -10.98 -3.69 33.29
C THR A 34 -11.03 -2.36 34.04
N VAL A 35 -11.09 -1.26 33.28
CA VAL A 35 -11.20 0.12 33.78
C VAL A 35 -12.20 0.91 32.95
N SER A 36 -12.70 2.01 33.53
CA SER A 36 -13.55 2.97 32.83
C SER A 36 -12.69 4.01 32.12
N GLY A 37 -12.78 4.05 30.79
CA GLY A 37 -12.00 4.96 29.97
C GLY A 37 -12.25 4.77 28.47
N GLU A 38 -11.58 5.59 27.68
CA GLU A 38 -11.64 5.58 26.22
C GLU A 38 -10.24 5.73 25.62
N PRO A 39 -9.88 4.93 24.60
CA PRO A 39 -8.66 5.14 23.83
C PRO A 39 -8.64 6.52 23.17
N THR A 40 -7.53 7.24 23.28
CA THR A 40 -7.36 8.57 22.63
C THR A 40 -7.47 8.52 21.10
N THR A 41 -7.20 7.36 20.50
CA THR A 41 -7.37 7.08 19.08
C THR A 41 -8.06 5.73 18.88
N LEU A 42 -9.05 5.65 17.99
CA LEU A 42 -9.76 4.42 17.65
C LEU A 42 -9.10 3.63 16.50
N ASN A 43 -7.77 3.65 16.42
CA ASN A 43 -6.99 2.86 15.46
C ASN A 43 -6.86 1.40 15.93
N ALA A 44 -8.00 0.75 16.15
CA ALA A 44 -8.08 -0.64 16.56
C ALA A 44 -7.52 -1.56 15.46
N SER A 45 -6.85 -2.64 15.86
CA SER A 45 -6.40 -3.70 14.95
C SER A 45 -7.55 -4.54 14.42
N ASP A 46 -8.64 -4.64 15.17
CA ASP A 46 -9.86 -5.32 14.77
C ASP A 46 -11.10 -4.64 15.38
N VAL A 47 -12.24 -4.72 14.68
CA VAL A 47 -13.53 -4.16 15.10
C VAL A 47 -14.60 -5.22 14.90
N ILE A 48 -15.08 -5.80 16.01
CA ILE A 48 -15.96 -6.97 15.99
C ILE A 48 -17.28 -6.70 16.71
N GLN A 49 -18.35 -7.31 16.20
CA GLN A 49 -19.64 -7.32 16.89
C GLN A 49 -19.64 -8.43 17.93
N VAL A 50 -20.03 -8.09 19.16
CA VAL A 50 -20.04 -9.01 20.30
C VAL A 50 -21.32 -8.82 21.10
N ALA A 51 -21.80 -9.89 21.73
CA ALA A 51 -22.99 -9.84 22.57
C ALA A 51 -22.70 -9.23 23.96
N SER A 52 -21.44 -9.24 24.40
CA SER A 52 -21.01 -8.69 25.69
C SER A 52 -19.55 -8.25 25.68
N PHE A 53 -19.18 -7.42 26.65
CA PHE A 53 -17.78 -7.05 26.84
C PHE A 53 -16.90 -8.23 27.28
N GLU A 54 -17.47 -9.24 27.92
CA GLU A 54 -16.75 -10.48 28.25
C GLU A 54 -16.37 -11.25 26.98
N GLU A 55 -17.27 -11.30 25.99
CA GLU A 55 -16.96 -11.86 24.68
C GLU A 55 -15.88 -11.03 23.96
N CYS A 56 -15.90 -9.70 24.09
CA CYS A 56 -14.85 -8.81 23.59
C CYS A 56 -13.46 -9.18 24.16
N THR A 57 -13.35 -9.31 25.48
CA THR A 57 -12.09 -9.71 26.13
C THR A 57 -11.67 -11.14 25.75
N GLY A 58 -12.62 -12.07 25.61
CA GLY A 58 -12.32 -13.44 25.21
C GLY A 58 -11.81 -13.56 23.77
N LYS A 59 -12.16 -12.61 22.89
CA LYS A 59 -11.59 -12.51 21.54
C LYS A 59 -10.16 -11.96 21.58
N CYS A 60 -9.92 -10.92 22.37
CA CYS A 60 -8.57 -10.40 22.62
C CYS A 60 -7.64 -11.44 23.30
N GLU A 61 -8.20 -12.33 24.13
CA GLU A 61 -7.41 -13.37 24.78
C GLU A 61 -6.82 -14.36 23.77
N LYS A 62 -7.64 -14.77 22.80
CA LYS A 62 -7.28 -15.73 21.74
C LYS A 62 -6.35 -15.14 20.69
N ASP A 63 -6.37 -13.82 20.53
CA ASP A 63 -5.43 -13.11 19.67
C ASP A 63 -4.07 -12.96 20.40
N PRO A 64 -2.99 -13.56 19.87
CA PRO A 64 -1.68 -13.50 20.51
C PRO A 64 -1.06 -12.09 20.53
N VAL A 65 -1.49 -11.18 19.64
CA VAL A 65 -0.95 -9.82 19.59
C VAL A 65 -1.86 -8.79 20.25
N CYS A 66 -3.10 -9.13 20.61
CA CYS A 66 -4.02 -8.22 21.27
C CYS A 66 -3.58 -7.93 22.72
N VAL A 67 -3.46 -6.64 23.05
CA VAL A 67 -3.07 -6.15 24.38
C VAL A 67 -4.19 -5.42 25.10
N MET A 68 -5.18 -4.92 24.36
CA MET A 68 -6.26 -4.12 24.93
C MET A 68 -7.56 -4.30 24.14
N ALA A 69 -8.69 -4.32 24.85
CA ALA A 69 -10.02 -4.33 24.26
C ALA A 69 -10.83 -3.13 24.78
N TYR A 70 -11.69 -2.56 23.93
CA TYR A 70 -12.51 -1.39 24.27
C TYR A 70 -13.92 -1.54 23.72
N GLN A 71 -14.89 -1.07 24.49
CA GLN A 71 -16.26 -0.92 24.04
C GLN A 71 -16.86 0.32 24.71
N ALA A 72 -17.41 1.24 23.91
CA ALA A 72 -18.08 2.42 24.42
C ALA A 72 -19.31 2.00 25.24
N ASN A 73 -20.26 1.32 24.58
CA ASN A 73 -21.50 0.83 25.19
C ASN A 73 -21.80 -0.62 24.77
N SER A 74 -22.69 -1.33 25.46
CA SER A 74 -23.04 -2.73 25.13
C SER A 74 -23.64 -2.92 23.72
N SER A 75 -24.11 -1.85 23.08
CA SER A 75 -24.63 -1.84 21.70
C SER A 75 -23.57 -1.57 20.64
N ASP A 76 -22.38 -1.11 21.05
CA ASP A 76 -21.34 -0.63 20.15
C ASP A 76 -20.37 -1.77 19.81
N PRO A 77 -19.68 -1.71 18.66
CA PRO A 77 -18.66 -2.70 18.34
C PRO A 77 -17.55 -2.74 19.40
N CYS A 78 -16.98 -3.91 19.56
CA CYS A 78 -15.77 -4.16 20.34
C CYS A 78 -14.55 -3.85 19.48
N TYR A 79 -13.68 -2.98 20.00
CA TYR A 79 -12.43 -2.57 19.39
C TYR A 79 -11.29 -3.34 20.06
N LEU A 80 -10.54 -4.11 19.27
CA LEU A 80 -9.36 -4.83 19.74
C LEU A 80 -8.10 -4.08 19.31
N PHE A 81 -7.14 -3.95 20.21
CA PHE A 81 -5.90 -3.22 20.00
C PHE A 81 -4.72 -4.16 20.16
N ALA A 82 -4.00 -4.35 19.06
CA ALA A 82 -2.74 -5.08 19.05
C ALA A 82 -1.62 -4.31 19.78
N TRP A 83 -0.57 -5.04 20.16
CA TRP A 83 0.66 -4.44 20.67
C TRP A 83 1.16 -3.35 19.70
N ASN A 84 1.52 -2.19 20.24
CA ASN A 84 1.95 -1.00 19.48
C ASN A 84 0.86 -0.34 18.59
N SER A 85 -0.42 -0.47 18.95
CA SER A 85 -1.54 0.22 18.28
C SER A 85 -2.20 1.34 19.10
N ILE A 86 -1.89 1.47 20.40
CA ILE A 86 -2.50 2.47 21.28
C ILE A 86 -1.50 3.00 22.30
N GLN A 87 -1.54 4.29 22.60
CA GLN A 87 -0.58 4.92 23.52
C GLN A 87 -1.22 5.46 24.79
N GLU A 88 -2.48 5.87 24.73
CA GLU A 88 -3.13 6.55 25.83
C GLU A 88 -4.60 6.19 25.91
N VAL A 89 -5.06 5.96 27.13
CA VAL A 89 -6.48 5.77 27.47
C VAL A 89 -6.87 6.87 28.44
N THR A 90 -7.85 7.68 28.05
CA THR A 90 -8.41 8.76 28.86
C THR A 90 -9.42 8.19 29.85
N ARG A 91 -9.31 8.56 31.13
CA ARG A 91 -10.31 8.18 32.15
C ARG A 91 -11.64 8.84 31.89
N ASN A 92 -12.72 8.22 32.36
CA ASN A 92 -14.04 8.84 32.28
C ASN A 92 -14.14 10.18 33.04
N GLU A 93 -13.45 10.31 34.18
CA GLU A 93 -13.37 11.56 34.95
C GLU A 93 -12.68 12.70 34.19
N SER A 94 -11.88 12.36 33.17
CA SER A 94 -11.17 13.30 32.30
C SER A 94 -11.82 13.43 30.92
N GLY A 95 -13.03 12.88 30.73
CA GLY A 95 -13.83 13.02 29.52
C GLY A 95 -13.88 11.80 28.60
N GLY A 96 -13.25 10.68 28.96
CA GLY A 96 -13.40 9.42 28.22
C GLY A 96 -14.79 8.79 28.39
N VAL A 97 -15.23 7.99 27.42
CA VAL A 97 -16.49 7.25 27.49
C VAL A 97 -16.27 5.76 27.24
N GLY A 98 -16.76 4.92 28.15
CA GLY A 98 -16.84 3.47 27.96
C GLY A 98 -15.95 2.64 28.87
N THR A 99 -15.60 1.44 28.40
CA THR A 99 -14.89 0.41 29.16
C THR A 99 -13.70 -0.12 28.38
N VAL A 100 -12.54 -0.17 29.03
CA VAL A 100 -11.28 -0.69 28.50
C VAL A 100 -10.81 -1.87 29.34
N ALA A 101 -10.27 -2.91 28.70
CA ALA A 101 -9.66 -4.05 29.35
C ALA A 101 -8.22 -4.24 28.87
N PHE A 102 -7.26 -4.19 29.79
CA PHE A 102 -5.84 -4.42 29.53
C PHE A 102 -5.47 -5.89 29.79
N LYS A 103 -4.82 -6.55 28.82
CA LYS A 103 -4.39 -7.96 28.91
C LYS A 103 -3.06 -8.09 29.66
N VAL A 104 -3.09 -8.32 30.96
CA VAL A 104 -1.89 -8.41 31.80
C VAL A 104 -1.49 -9.86 32.07
N PHE A 105 -0.18 -10.13 32.18
CA PHE A 105 0.33 -11.43 32.61
C PHE A 105 0.59 -11.42 34.11
N THR A 106 -0.17 -12.18 34.89
CA THR A 106 -0.10 -12.15 36.37
C THR A 106 -0.51 -13.48 37.02
N ASP A 107 0.01 -13.72 38.21
CA ASP A 107 -0.36 -14.79 39.14
C ASP A 107 -1.50 -14.40 40.10
N GLN A 108 -1.93 -13.13 40.13
CA GLN A 108 -3.06 -12.69 40.96
C GLN A 108 -4.35 -13.35 40.51
N PRO A 109 -5.23 -13.78 41.45
CA PRO A 109 -6.45 -14.46 41.08
C PRO A 109 -7.40 -13.55 40.31
N SER A 110 -8.11 -14.10 39.33
CA SER A 110 -8.93 -13.30 38.39
C SER A 110 -10.02 -12.48 39.09
N CYS A 111 -10.47 -12.95 40.26
CA CYS A 111 -11.50 -12.28 41.07
C CYS A 111 -10.95 -11.22 42.04
N GLU A 112 -9.62 -11.12 42.22
CA GLU A 112 -8.98 -10.16 43.14
C GLU A 112 -7.83 -9.40 42.46
N LEU A 113 -7.97 -9.08 41.17
CA LEU A 113 -6.97 -8.30 40.45
C LEU A 113 -6.85 -6.90 41.07
N ASN A 114 -5.65 -6.57 41.55
CA ASN A 114 -5.33 -5.25 42.07
C ASN A 114 -4.99 -4.31 40.91
N SER A 115 -6.02 -3.70 40.31
CA SER A 115 -5.86 -2.82 39.14
C SER A 115 -4.85 -1.68 39.35
N PRO A 116 -4.85 -0.94 40.48
CA PRO A 116 -3.84 0.09 40.72
C PRO A 116 -2.40 -0.42 40.73
N PHE A 117 -2.17 -1.63 41.25
CA PHE A 117 -0.86 -2.25 41.25
C PHE A 117 -0.46 -2.78 39.87
N LEU A 118 -1.41 -3.30 39.09
CA LEU A 118 -1.16 -3.87 37.78
C LEU A 118 -0.99 -2.78 36.70
N LEU A 119 -1.68 -1.65 36.81
CA LEU A 119 -1.69 -0.58 35.80
C LEU A 119 -0.80 0.62 36.15
N ASN A 120 0.19 0.43 37.03
CA ASN A 120 1.09 1.49 37.45
C ASN A 120 2.55 1.03 37.50
N GLY A 121 3.26 1.22 36.41
CA GLY A 121 4.71 1.00 36.36
C GLY A 121 5.11 -0.42 35.96
N LYS A 122 4.17 -1.37 35.92
CA LYS A 122 4.46 -2.77 35.62
C LYS A 122 4.62 -3.03 34.14
N VAL A 123 5.55 -3.93 33.85
CA VAL A 123 5.89 -4.38 32.49
C VAL A 123 5.34 -5.79 32.29
N TYR A 124 4.72 -6.01 31.13
CA TYR A 124 4.06 -7.24 30.74
C TYR A 124 4.60 -7.73 29.40
N PRO A 125 4.74 -9.04 29.20
CA PRO A 125 5.02 -9.60 27.88
C PRO A 125 3.74 -9.89 27.10
N ILE A 126 3.84 -9.94 25.77
CA ILE A 126 2.78 -10.50 24.91
C ILE A 126 2.86 -12.02 24.78
N ASN A 127 4.04 -12.61 25.00
CA ASN A 127 4.27 -14.05 24.99
C ASN A 127 4.67 -14.57 26.39
N PRO A 128 4.08 -15.67 26.88
CA PRO A 128 4.48 -16.24 28.16
C PRO A 128 5.98 -16.54 28.19
N ASN A 129 6.65 -16.17 29.28
CA ASN A 129 8.09 -16.36 29.51
C ASN A 129 9.04 -15.51 28.64
N ASP A 130 8.56 -14.60 27.78
CA ASP A 130 9.43 -13.60 27.16
C ASP A 130 9.66 -12.46 28.16
N THR A 131 10.90 -12.28 28.62
CA THR A 131 11.26 -11.22 29.57
C THR A 131 12.05 -10.09 28.89
N THR A 132 12.15 -10.14 27.57
CA THR A 132 13.07 -9.32 26.79
C THR A 132 12.38 -8.62 25.63
N ASN A 133 11.62 -9.33 24.79
CA ASN A 133 11.05 -8.78 23.57
C ASN A 133 9.56 -8.50 23.75
N TYR A 134 9.07 -7.55 22.96
CA TYR A 134 7.63 -7.24 22.86
C TYR A 134 6.95 -7.06 24.22
N LEU A 135 7.65 -6.39 25.14
CA LEU A 135 7.16 -6.01 26.43
C LEU A 135 6.33 -4.73 26.31
N TRP A 136 5.48 -4.46 27.28
CA TRP A 136 4.72 -3.22 27.35
C TRP A 136 4.42 -2.86 28.79
N LYS A 137 4.32 -1.57 29.05
CA LYS A 137 4.22 -0.96 30.37
C LYS A 137 3.01 -0.06 30.39
N ILE A 138 2.26 -0.12 31.49
CA ILE A 138 1.10 0.74 31.71
C ILE A 138 1.43 1.61 32.92
N ASP A 139 1.43 2.92 32.71
CA ASP A 139 1.67 3.92 33.73
C ASP A 139 0.38 4.70 34.00
N THR A 140 0.06 4.87 35.27
CA THR A 140 -1.03 5.75 35.66
C THR A 140 -0.62 7.21 35.46
N SER A 141 -1.47 8.01 34.81
CA SER A 141 -1.27 9.45 34.61
C SER A 141 -2.46 10.26 35.17
N GLU A 142 -2.31 11.59 35.28
CA GLU A 142 -3.36 12.48 35.83
C GLU A 142 -4.69 12.37 35.05
N GLY A 143 -4.63 12.19 33.73
CA GLY A 143 -5.81 12.07 32.86
C GLY A 143 -6.21 10.65 32.48
N GLY A 144 -5.45 9.62 32.89
CA GLY A 144 -5.67 8.29 32.35
C GLY A 144 -4.57 7.26 32.59
N TRP A 145 -4.30 6.49 31.54
CA TRP A 145 -3.20 5.53 31.48
C TRP A 145 -2.36 5.80 30.25
N LYS A 146 -1.05 5.82 30.43
CA LYS A 146 -0.05 5.90 29.38
C LYS A 146 0.55 4.52 29.14
N ILE A 147 0.63 4.12 27.88
CA ILE A 147 1.08 2.81 27.45
C ILE A 147 2.44 3.00 26.76
N THR A 148 3.46 2.31 27.25
CA THR A 148 4.83 2.35 26.70
C THR A 148 5.21 0.95 26.23
N TYR A 149 5.65 0.81 24.99
CA TYR A 149 6.09 -0.46 24.44
C TYR A 149 7.61 -0.59 24.54
N ILE A 150 8.10 -1.75 24.97
CA ILE A 150 9.52 -2.03 25.24
C ILE A 150 9.92 -3.25 24.40
N ASP A 151 10.91 -3.11 23.53
CA ASP A 151 11.43 -4.22 22.71
C ASP A 151 12.94 -4.33 22.94
N ASN A 152 13.41 -5.31 23.73
CA ASN A 152 14.85 -5.55 23.96
C ASN A 152 15.49 -6.43 22.87
N ARG A 153 15.05 -6.34 21.61
CA ARG A 153 15.92 -6.70 20.49
C ARG A 153 17.16 -5.80 20.51
N ILE A 154 18.18 -6.23 21.27
CA ILE A 154 19.56 -5.76 21.32
C ILE A 154 19.70 -4.23 21.15
N VAL A 155 19.70 -3.51 22.28
CA VAL A 155 20.00 -2.07 22.35
C VAL A 155 21.52 -1.78 22.14
N ASP A 156 22.34 -2.78 21.85
CA ASP A 156 23.77 -2.59 21.52
C ASP A 156 24.12 -2.85 20.04
N SER A 157 23.11 -2.96 19.18
CA SER A 157 23.27 -2.76 17.74
C SER A 157 21.98 -2.15 17.21
N PHE A 158 21.96 -0.83 17.05
CA PHE A 158 20.92 -0.14 16.29
C PHE A 158 20.94 -0.69 14.85
N THR A 159 20.19 -1.75 14.61
CA THR A 159 20.12 -2.39 13.30
C THR A 159 19.37 -1.46 12.36
N CYS A 160 19.98 -1.09 11.24
CA CYS A 160 19.26 -0.50 10.12
C CYS A 160 18.11 -1.43 9.70
N ALA A 161 16.95 -0.85 9.41
CA ALA A 161 15.62 -1.48 9.40
C ALA A 161 14.95 -1.66 10.77
N ASN A 162 14.18 -0.63 11.15
CA ASN A 162 13.12 -0.79 12.15
C ASN A 162 11.99 -1.62 11.52
N PHE A 163 11.94 -2.91 11.82
CA PHE A 163 10.97 -3.88 11.30
C PHE A 163 9.67 -3.93 12.11
N THR A 164 9.09 -2.79 12.50
CA THR A 164 7.78 -2.78 13.19
C THR A 164 6.67 -2.31 12.26
N PHE A 165 5.47 -2.87 12.44
CA PHE A 165 4.27 -2.56 11.63
C PHE A 165 3.79 -1.11 11.77
N ASN A 166 4.29 -0.38 12.78
CA ASN A 166 3.99 1.03 13.01
C ASN A 166 5.23 1.68 13.64
N ARG A 167 5.69 2.77 13.05
CA ARG A 167 6.72 3.65 13.60
C ARG A 167 6.02 4.87 14.23
N PRO A 168 5.72 4.87 15.54
CA PRO A 168 4.90 5.91 16.13
C PRO A 168 5.65 7.16 16.66
N TYR A 169 6.98 7.25 16.53
CA TYR A 169 7.78 8.35 17.10
C TYR A 169 8.73 9.00 16.09
N GLU A 170 9.03 10.29 16.29
CA GLU A 170 10.05 11.07 15.54
C GLU A 170 11.50 10.58 15.80
N ASP A 171 11.70 9.66 16.76
CA ASP A 171 13.01 9.20 17.18
C ASP A 171 13.07 7.68 16.97
N GLY A 172 13.82 7.21 15.97
CA GLY A 172 14.03 5.76 15.83
C GLY A 172 14.59 5.27 14.50
N CYS A 173 15.42 6.07 13.83
CA CYS A 173 16.34 5.53 12.85
C CYS A 173 17.70 6.06 13.28
N ASN A 174 18.71 5.18 13.26
CA ASN A 174 20.07 5.64 13.36
C ASN A 174 20.32 6.52 12.11
N PRO A 175 20.82 7.76 12.22
CA PRO A 175 21.14 8.60 11.07
C PRO A 175 22.18 7.99 10.12
N GLU A 176 22.89 6.92 10.54
CA GLU A 176 23.74 6.09 9.67
C GLU A 176 22.94 5.06 8.84
N CYS A 177 21.66 4.86 9.12
CA CYS A 177 20.80 3.91 8.44
C CYS A 177 20.10 4.53 7.25
N ASN A 178 20.66 4.27 6.07
CA ASN A 178 20.17 4.82 4.81
C ASN A 178 18.93 4.10 4.25
N ILE A 179 18.39 3.08 4.94
CA ILE A 179 17.27 2.24 4.48
C ILE A 179 16.40 1.76 5.66
N THR A 180 15.09 1.70 5.45
CA THR A 180 14.12 1.01 6.32
C THR A 180 13.18 0.09 5.54
N MET A 181 12.58 -0.89 6.23
CA MET A 181 11.55 -1.78 5.69
C MET A 181 10.23 -1.49 6.40
N VAL A 182 9.36 -0.69 5.77
CA VAL A 182 8.05 -0.35 6.32
C VAL A 182 7.08 -1.49 6.08
N GLN A 183 6.57 -2.10 7.15
CA GLN A 183 5.60 -3.19 7.06
C GLN A 183 4.18 -2.66 7.04
N VAL A 184 3.34 -3.28 6.21
CA VAL A 184 1.93 -2.91 6.03
C VAL A 184 1.06 -4.16 5.92
N TRP A 185 -0.17 -4.03 6.38
CA TRP A 185 -1.22 -5.03 6.17
C TRP A 185 -1.77 -4.87 4.76
N ALA A 186 -1.32 -5.73 3.86
CA ALA A 186 -1.59 -5.59 2.44
C ALA A 186 -1.28 -6.85 1.64
N LYS A 187 -1.78 -6.87 0.40
CA LYS A 187 -1.43 -7.84 -0.64
C LYS A 187 -1.12 -7.13 -1.97
N PRO A 188 -0.48 -7.80 -2.93
CA PRO A 188 -0.29 -7.24 -4.27
C PRO A 188 -1.62 -6.86 -4.91
N GLY A 189 -1.71 -5.63 -5.42
CA GLY A 189 -2.90 -5.07 -6.06
C GLY A 189 -2.96 -5.35 -7.57
N PRO A 190 -3.91 -4.72 -8.28
CA PRO A 190 -4.07 -4.90 -9.73
C PRO A 190 -2.79 -4.55 -10.49
N ILE A 191 -2.67 -5.10 -11.71
CA ILE A 191 -1.54 -4.89 -12.63
C ILE A 191 -0.14 -5.22 -12.06
N THR A 192 -0.06 -5.91 -10.92
CA THR A 192 1.21 -6.37 -10.35
C THR A 192 1.88 -7.38 -11.27
N ILE A 193 3.18 -7.19 -11.48
CA ILE A 193 4.00 -8.05 -12.32
C ILE A 193 4.59 -9.16 -11.45
N MET A 194 3.97 -10.34 -11.49
CA MET A 194 4.38 -11.52 -10.71
C MET A 194 5.57 -12.24 -11.37
N TYR A 195 6.73 -11.58 -11.38
CA TYR A 195 8.02 -12.14 -11.81
C TYR A 195 9.06 -12.18 -10.69
N GLY A 196 8.59 -12.04 -9.45
CA GLY A 196 9.44 -12.20 -8.27
C GLY A 196 10.09 -13.58 -8.24
N LYS A 197 11.30 -13.65 -7.70
CA LYS A 197 11.91 -14.94 -7.38
C LYS A 197 11.18 -15.48 -6.15
N ASN A 198 10.26 -16.41 -6.37
CA ASN A 198 9.51 -17.08 -5.33
C ASN A 198 10.47 -18.06 -4.66
N ASP A 199 10.85 -17.76 -3.43
CA ASP A 199 11.59 -18.69 -2.58
C ASP A 199 10.64 -19.09 -1.44
N THR A 200 10.66 -20.37 -1.07
CA THR A 200 9.96 -20.85 0.11
C THR A 200 10.78 -20.46 1.34
N VAL A 201 10.16 -19.80 2.31
CA VAL A 201 10.80 -19.39 3.56
C VAL A 201 9.91 -19.79 4.74
N GLU A 202 10.50 -20.07 5.90
CA GLU A 202 9.73 -20.56 7.05
C GLU A 202 8.98 -19.42 7.76
N THR A 203 9.52 -18.20 7.76
CA THR A 203 8.94 -17.08 8.50
C THR A 203 8.86 -15.80 7.68
N TRP A 204 7.95 -14.91 8.10
CA TRP A 204 7.86 -13.55 7.57
C TRP A 204 9.20 -12.79 7.72
N THR A 205 9.87 -12.96 8.85
CA THR A 205 11.17 -12.33 9.13
C THR A 205 12.23 -12.76 8.13
N ASP A 206 12.26 -14.03 7.73
CA ASP A 206 13.17 -14.51 6.69
C ASP A 206 12.88 -13.81 5.36
N CYS A 207 11.60 -13.69 5.00
CA CYS A 207 11.16 -13.01 3.78
C CYS A 207 11.59 -11.53 3.76
N LEU A 208 11.39 -10.83 4.88
CA LEU A 208 11.82 -9.44 5.07
C LEU A 208 13.33 -9.28 4.90
N ASN A 209 14.11 -10.12 5.58
CA ASN A 209 15.57 -10.08 5.54
C ASN A 209 16.11 -10.36 4.13
N MET A 210 15.45 -11.22 3.36
CA MET A 210 15.82 -11.45 1.97
C MET A 210 15.68 -10.18 1.13
N CYS A 211 14.58 -9.44 1.25
CA CYS A 211 14.40 -8.19 0.53
C CYS A 211 15.33 -7.06 1.03
N TYR A 212 15.55 -6.99 2.34
CA TYR A 212 16.48 -6.03 2.93
C TYR A 212 17.89 -6.16 2.34
N ASN A 213 18.41 -7.39 2.30
CA ASN A 213 19.75 -7.70 1.80
C ASN A 213 19.84 -7.72 0.26
N GLU A 214 18.73 -7.97 -0.44
CA GLU A 214 18.69 -7.97 -1.90
C GLU A 214 18.63 -6.53 -2.43
N TRP A 215 19.71 -6.11 -3.09
CA TRP A 215 19.83 -4.78 -3.67
C TRP A 215 18.69 -4.39 -4.63
N PRO A 216 18.24 -5.21 -5.59
CA PRO A 216 17.14 -4.79 -6.47
C PRO A 216 15.75 -4.87 -5.84
N CYS A 217 15.60 -5.38 -4.61
CA CYS A 217 14.29 -5.54 -3.99
C CYS A 217 13.74 -4.20 -3.50
N ASN A 218 12.51 -3.86 -3.89
CA ASN A 218 11.79 -2.67 -3.45
C ASN A 218 10.64 -3.01 -2.49
N SER A 219 9.98 -4.15 -2.67
CA SER A 219 8.92 -4.60 -1.79
C SER A 219 8.84 -6.11 -1.72
N VAL A 220 8.18 -6.62 -0.69
CA VAL A 220 8.03 -8.05 -0.45
C VAL A 220 6.65 -8.38 0.09
N HIS A 221 6.13 -9.54 -0.29
CA HIS A 221 4.88 -10.13 0.22
C HIS A 221 5.15 -11.57 0.67
N TYR A 222 4.62 -11.93 1.83
CA TYR A 222 4.68 -13.30 2.34
C TYR A 222 3.29 -13.90 2.41
N ASP A 223 3.10 -14.99 1.68
CA ASP A 223 1.89 -15.80 1.75
C ASP A 223 2.08 -16.86 2.82
N VAL A 224 1.40 -16.67 3.95
CA VAL A 224 1.45 -17.56 5.12
C VAL A 224 1.00 -18.98 4.78
N SER A 225 0.07 -19.14 3.82
CA SER A 225 -0.51 -20.44 3.49
C SER A 225 0.44 -21.31 2.65
N THR A 226 1.14 -20.70 1.70
CA THR A 226 2.08 -21.40 0.80
C THR A 226 3.53 -21.31 1.27
N LYS A 227 3.82 -20.46 2.26
CA LYS A 227 5.17 -20.09 2.70
C LYS A 227 6.00 -19.43 1.60
N PHE A 228 5.36 -18.87 0.58
CA PHE A 228 6.06 -18.21 -0.52
C PHE A 228 6.40 -16.76 -0.17
N CYS A 229 7.67 -16.43 -0.40
CA CYS A 229 8.18 -15.07 -0.34
C CYS A 229 8.27 -14.47 -1.74
N PHE A 230 7.36 -13.54 -2.05
CA PHE A 230 7.37 -12.80 -3.30
C PHE A 230 8.16 -11.51 -3.11
N ARG A 231 9.30 -11.39 -3.80
CA ARG A 231 10.09 -10.15 -3.82
C ARG A 231 9.87 -9.42 -5.13
N PHE A 232 9.60 -8.13 -5.04
CA PHE A 232 9.33 -7.28 -6.18
C PHE A 232 10.47 -6.28 -6.37
N LYS A 233 10.92 -6.17 -7.61
CA LYS A 233 11.88 -5.13 -7.98
C LYS A 233 11.18 -3.80 -8.15
N VAL A 234 11.96 -2.72 -8.15
CA VAL A 234 11.48 -1.36 -8.44
C VAL A 234 10.59 -1.36 -9.69
N GLY A 235 9.37 -0.83 -9.54
CA GLY A 235 8.37 -0.72 -10.61
C GLY A 235 7.58 -1.98 -10.97
N MET A 236 7.82 -3.12 -10.33
CA MET A 236 7.01 -4.34 -10.54
C MET A 236 5.68 -4.33 -9.78
N VAL A 237 5.58 -3.51 -8.73
CA VAL A 237 4.37 -3.29 -7.95
C VAL A 237 4.07 -1.80 -7.96
N THR A 238 2.87 -1.45 -8.44
CA THR A 238 2.35 -0.08 -8.39
C THR A 238 1.24 0.06 -7.36
N PHE A 239 0.36 -0.94 -7.28
CA PHE A 239 -0.75 -0.99 -6.34
C PHE A 239 -0.48 -2.04 -5.28
N ILE A 240 -0.49 -1.63 -4.01
CA ILE A 240 -0.49 -2.51 -2.85
C ILE A 240 -1.87 -2.36 -2.22
N GLU A 241 -2.72 -3.38 -2.32
CA GLU A 241 -4.09 -3.35 -1.81
C GLU A 241 -4.07 -3.43 -0.28
N ARG A 242 -4.69 -2.45 0.36
CA ARG A 242 -4.77 -2.36 1.81
C ARG A 242 -5.69 -3.45 2.33
N MET A 243 -5.22 -4.19 3.33
CA MET A 243 -5.95 -5.26 3.99
C MET A 243 -6.08 -4.94 5.48
N THR A 244 -6.97 -5.64 6.18
CA THR A 244 -7.00 -5.57 7.65
C THR A 244 -6.00 -6.57 8.23
N ALA A 245 -5.60 -6.38 9.49
CA ALA A 245 -4.66 -7.28 10.16
C ALA A 245 -5.19 -8.73 10.24
N SER A 246 -6.51 -8.89 10.35
CA SER A 246 -7.22 -10.19 10.37
C SER A 246 -7.01 -11.03 9.11
N ASP A 247 -6.67 -10.40 7.98
CA ASP A 247 -6.50 -11.09 6.71
C ASP A 247 -5.17 -11.84 6.61
N GLY A 248 -4.26 -11.68 7.58
CA GLY A 248 -2.97 -12.38 7.64
C GLY A 248 -2.01 -12.09 6.49
N ASN A 249 -2.32 -11.09 5.65
CA ASN A 249 -1.52 -10.71 4.50
C ASN A 249 -0.56 -9.58 4.89
N HIS A 250 0.73 -9.87 4.77
CA HIS A 250 1.78 -8.92 5.09
C HIS A 250 2.56 -8.53 3.85
N MET A 251 2.82 -7.23 3.72
CA MET A 251 3.81 -6.71 2.79
C MET A 251 4.78 -5.78 3.50
N ALA A 252 5.94 -5.56 2.89
CA ALA A 252 6.84 -4.50 3.31
C ALA A 252 7.40 -3.75 2.11
N ILE A 253 7.67 -2.46 2.33
CA ILE A 253 8.19 -1.52 1.34
C ILE A 253 9.55 -1.04 1.83
N LYS A 254 10.57 -1.20 0.99
CA LYS A 254 11.94 -0.75 1.25
C LYS A 254 12.06 0.73 0.89
N LEU A 255 12.30 1.57 1.90
CA LEU A 255 12.40 3.02 1.74
C LEU A 255 13.81 3.48 2.10
N PRO A 256 14.48 4.26 1.23
CA PRO A 256 15.68 4.99 1.59
C PRO A 256 15.37 6.08 2.63
N MET A 257 16.33 6.30 3.52
CA MET A 257 16.19 7.22 4.64
C MET A 257 17.19 8.39 4.54
N ASN A 258 16.81 9.53 5.11
CA ASN A 258 17.63 10.73 5.33
C ASN A 258 17.19 11.40 6.66
N ASP A 259 17.88 12.45 7.11
CA ASP A 259 17.57 13.14 8.38
C ASP A 259 16.12 13.62 8.51
N LYS A 260 15.47 13.93 7.39
CA LYS A 260 14.08 14.40 7.35
C LYS A 260 13.10 13.25 7.54
N ASN A 261 13.15 12.23 6.68
CA ASN A 261 12.19 11.12 6.71
C ASN A 261 12.49 10.13 7.84
N CYS A 262 13.70 10.14 8.39
CA CYS A 262 14.07 9.43 9.60
C CYS A 262 13.22 9.88 10.80
N LYS A 263 12.59 11.05 10.78
CA LYS A 263 11.71 11.51 11.87
C LYS A 263 10.23 11.28 11.59
N MET A 264 9.89 10.63 10.48
CA MET A 264 8.49 10.43 10.08
C MET A 264 7.91 9.14 10.66
N THR A 265 6.62 9.21 10.98
CA THR A 265 5.80 8.03 11.29
C THR A 265 5.57 7.17 10.05
N THR A 266 5.08 5.94 10.22
CA THR A 266 4.70 5.07 9.08
C THR A 266 3.72 5.77 8.14
N ASP A 267 2.67 6.38 8.67
CA ASP A 267 1.67 7.07 7.84
C ASP A 267 2.29 8.24 7.08
N GLN A 268 3.18 9.02 7.72
CA GLN A 268 3.90 10.10 7.07
C GLN A 268 4.87 9.61 5.99
N LEU A 269 5.54 8.46 6.20
CA LEU A 269 6.43 7.86 5.20
C LEU A 269 5.66 7.35 3.97
N LEU A 270 4.44 6.84 4.17
CA LEU A 270 3.62 6.26 3.13
C LEU A 270 2.68 7.26 2.46
N ASP A 271 2.61 8.49 2.94
CA ASP A 271 1.73 9.52 2.38
C ASP A 271 2.49 10.64 1.67
N ASN A 272 2.38 10.62 0.35
CA ASN A 272 2.86 11.63 -0.57
C ASN A 272 4.36 11.98 -0.43
N GLN A 273 5.21 10.98 -0.14
CA GLN A 273 6.66 11.15 -0.02
C GLN A 273 7.39 10.67 -1.26
N TYR A 274 8.55 11.27 -1.52
CA TYR A 274 9.44 10.94 -2.64
C TYR A 274 10.75 10.34 -2.12
N TYR A 275 11.21 9.31 -2.80
CA TYR A 275 12.37 8.54 -2.42
C TYR A 275 13.27 8.28 -3.62
N LEU A 276 14.58 8.36 -3.43
CA LEU A 276 15.53 7.95 -4.45
C LEU A 276 15.57 6.42 -4.57
N VAL A 277 15.82 5.88 -5.77
CA VAL A 277 16.09 4.45 -5.89
C VAL A 277 17.52 4.14 -5.42
N ALA A 278 18.50 4.87 -5.95
CA ALA A 278 19.89 4.80 -5.51
C ALA A 278 20.13 5.72 -4.29
N PRO A 279 20.99 5.32 -3.32
CA PRO A 279 21.83 4.13 -3.32
C PRO A 279 21.17 2.87 -2.73
N ALA A 280 19.98 3.00 -2.13
CA ALA A 280 19.33 1.93 -1.37
C ALA A 280 18.97 0.69 -2.18
N MET A 281 18.71 0.87 -3.48
CA MET A 281 18.34 -0.18 -4.41
C MET A 281 19.19 -0.11 -5.68
N TYR A 282 19.69 -1.26 -6.15
CA TYR A 282 20.37 -1.31 -7.45
C TYR A 282 19.33 -1.35 -8.57
N TYR A 283 19.47 -0.43 -9.52
CA TYR A 283 18.82 -0.57 -10.80
C TYR A 283 19.75 -0.07 -11.92
N PRO A 284 19.70 -0.66 -13.14
CA PRO A 284 20.56 -0.23 -14.25
C PRO A 284 20.43 1.27 -14.60
N GLN A 285 19.26 1.84 -14.36
CA GLN A 285 18.97 3.26 -14.54
C GLN A 285 19.31 4.04 -13.26
N LYS A 286 20.29 4.94 -13.34
CA LYS A 286 20.86 5.64 -12.18
C LYS A 286 19.98 6.79 -11.67
N ARG A 287 19.24 7.47 -12.54
CA ARG A 287 18.40 8.64 -12.19
C ARG A 287 16.93 8.24 -12.06
N MET A 288 16.66 7.36 -11.08
CA MET A 288 15.33 6.89 -10.75
C MET A 288 14.93 7.30 -9.34
N TYR A 289 13.64 7.56 -9.18
CA TYR A 289 13.03 7.88 -7.91
C TYR A 289 11.57 7.40 -7.93
N PHE A 290 10.95 7.30 -6.77
CA PHE A 290 9.56 6.87 -6.66
C PHE A 290 8.82 7.68 -5.62
N ARG A 291 7.51 7.82 -5.83
CA ARG A 291 6.57 8.43 -4.90
C ARG A 291 5.75 7.34 -4.24
N VAL A 292 5.64 7.40 -2.91
CA VAL A 292 4.69 6.59 -2.15
C VAL A 292 3.52 7.46 -1.75
N GLN A 293 2.29 6.98 -1.98
CA GLN A 293 1.07 7.70 -1.65
C GLN A 293 0.02 6.75 -1.11
N THR A 294 -0.65 7.13 -0.02
CA THR A 294 -1.71 6.33 0.56
C THR A 294 -3.06 6.81 0.05
N THR A 295 -3.93 5.88 -0.33
CA THR A 295 -5.34 6.13 -0.67
C THR A 295 -6.23 5.27 0.23
N PRO A 296 -7.57 5.46 0.22
CA PRO A 296 -8.47 4.58 0.97
C PRO A 296 -8.28 3.09 0.65
N LYS A 297 -7.92 2.75 -0.60
CA LYS A 297 -7.82 1.37 -1.08
C LYS A 297 -6.39 0.85 -1.26
N TYR A 298 -5.42 1.72 -1.52
CA TYR A 298 -4.09 1.32 -1.93
C TYR A 298 -2.97 2.09 -1.22
N TYR A 299 -1.83 1.43 -1.00
CA TYR A 299 -0.53 2.12 -1.00
C TYR A 299 -0.01 2.10 -2.45
N LEU A 300 0.23 3.28 -3.01
CA LEU A 300 0.68 3.46 -4.38
C LEU A 300 2.19 3.66 -4.40
N ILE A 301 2.91 2.91 -5.24
CA ILE A 301 4.33 3.09 -5.53
C ILE A 301 4.47 3.49 -6.99
N LYS A 302 4.62 4.79 -7.24
CA LYS A 302 4.78 5.36 -8.58
C LYS A 302 6.25 5.63 -8.84
N THR A 303 6.84 4.94 -9.80
CA THR A 303 8.26 5.06 -10.11
C THR A 303 8.45 5.94 -11.35
N TYR A 304 9.42 6.84 -11.32
CA TYR A 304 9.71 7.77 -12.39
C TYR A 304 11.17 7.67 -12.83
N LEU A 305 11.40 7.88 -14.12
CA LEU A 305 12.71 7.95 -14.72
C LEU A 305 13.00 9.38 -15.13
N ASP A 306 14.10 9.93 -14.65
CA ASP A 306 14.50 11.29 -15.00
C ASP A 306 14.79 11.44 -16.50
N LYS A 307 14.55 12.64 -17.01
CA LYS A 307 14.72 12.99 -18.42
C LYS A 307 16.16 12.95 -18.92
N ASP A 308 17.15 13.08 -18.04
CA ASP A 308 18.57 13.01 -18.42
C ASP A 308 19.18 11.63 -18.10
N SER A 309 18.36 10.62 -17.80
CA SER A 309 18.86 9.30 -17.40
C SER A 309 19.56 8.57 -18.55
N THR A 310 20.88 8.40 -18.50
CA THR A 310 21.64 7.70 -19.54
C THR A 310 21.42 6.18 -19.47
N TYR A 311 20.48 5.64 -20.25
CA TYR A 311 20.40 4.20 -20.50
C TYR A 311 20.12 3.90 -21.98
N GLN A 312 20.88 2.97 -22.54
CA GLN A 312 20.65 2.41 -23.87
C GLN A 312 19.57 1.32 -23.78
N GLY A 313 18.31 1.67 -24.04
CA GLY A 313 17.18 0.73 -24.11
C GLY A 313 15.83 1.43 -24.35
N THR A 314 14.73 0.67 -24.30
CA THR A 314 13.38 1.12 -24.73
C THR A 314 12.54 1.89 -23.71
N THR A 315 13.02 2.11 -22.47
CA THR A 315 12.37 3.09 -21.57
C THR A 315 12.91 4.44 -21.93
N LEU A 316 12.07 5.25 -22.55
CA LEU A 316 12.41 6.61 -22.91
C LEU A 316 12.48 7.47 -21.65
N GLN A 317 13.50 8.33 -21.63
CA GLN A 317 13.80 9.21 -20.52
C GLN A 317 12.61 10.14 -20.25
N GLY A 318 12.37 10.49 -18.99
CA GLY A 318 11.29 11.41 -18.63
C GLY A 318 9.89 10.79 -18.63
N CYS A 319 9.70 9.51 -18.94
CA CYS A 319 8.42 8.83 -18.74
C CYS A 319 8.32 8.16 -17.36
N PRO A 320 7.10 8.00 -16.81
CA PRO A 320 6.87 7.09 -15.70
C PRO A 320 7.44 5.71 -16.03
N TYR A 321 8.10 5.09 -15.05
CA TYR A 321 8.78 3.83 -15.25
C TYR A 321 7.78 2.72 -15.63
N MET A 322 8.18 1.78 -16.48
CA MET A 322 7.31 0.79 -17.16
C MET A 322 6.29 1.37 -18.15
N SER A 323 6.45 2.63 -18.55
CA SER A 323 5.77 3.22 -19.71
C SER A 323 6.71 3.28 -20.92
N MET A 324 6.13 3.42 -22.10
CA MET A 324 6.85 3.78 -23.33
C MET A 324 6.46 5.18 -23.76
N ALA A 325 7.23 5.79 -24.65
CA ALA A 325 6.86 7.09 -25.22
C ALA A 325 6.44 6.96 -26.67
N SER A 326 5.57 7.87 -27.09
CA SER A 326 4.95 7.89 -28.42
C SER A 326 5.90 8.28 -29.57
N GLY A 327 7.22 8.39 -29.33
CA GLY A 327 8.21 8.89 -30.29
C GLY A 327 9.51 8.09 -30.21
N TYR A 328 10.34 8.14 -31.27
CA TYR A 328 11.60 7.42 -31.36
C TYR A 328 12.80 8.36 -31.14
N TRP A 329 13.78 7.92 -30.34
CA TRP A 329 15.01 8.65 -29.95
C TRP A 329 14.84 9.86 -29.01
N ASN A 330 15.97 10.27 -28.42
CA ASN A 330 16.16 11.22 -27.29
C ASN A 330 15.64 12.65 -27.50
N GLU A 331 14.74 12.92 -28.45
CA GLU A 331 14.12 14.23 -28.59
C GLU A 331 12.91 14.33 -27.66
N LEU A 332 13.18 14.80 -26.44
CA LEU A 332 12.19 15.28 -25.50
C LEU A 332 11.53 16.54 -26.09
N SER A 333 10.46 16.36 -26.85
CA SER A 333 9.59 17.45 -27.28
C SER A 333 8.27 17.39 -26.52
N LYS A 334 7.60 18.54 -26.39
CA LYS A 334 6.23 18.62 -25.86
C LYS A 334 5.20 17.81 -26.68
N GLU A 335 5.59 17.21 -27.80
CA GLU A 335 4.72 16.42 -28.66
C GLU A 335 4.80 14.91 -28.35
N VAL A 336 5.71 14.52 -27.45
CA VAL A 336 5.87 13.13 -26.98
C VAL A 336 5.07 12.92 -25.69
N PHE A 337 4.23 11.89 -25.67
CA PHE A 337 3.53 11.44 -24.47
C PHE A 337 4.01 10.05 -24.06
N CYS A 338 3.74 9.68 -22.81
CA CYS A 338 4.05 8.38 -22.24
C CYS A 338 2.80 7.51 -22.18
N TYR A 339 2.90 6.22 -22.49
CA TYR A 339 1.78 5.28 -22.44
C TYR A 339 2.14 3.93 -21.83
N ARG A 340 1.12 3.26 -21.29
CA ARG A 340 1.22 1.91 -20.74
C ARG A 340 -0.03 1.10 -21.05
N HIS A 341 0.18 -0.10 -21.58
CA HIS A 341 -0.87 -1.10 -21.73
C HIS A 341 -0.87 -2.06 -20.55
N SER A 342 -2.02 -2.26 -19.94
CA SER A 342 -2.19 -3.08 -18.74
C SER A 342 -3.21 -4.18 -18.99
N LYS A 343 -2.76 -5.42 -18.95
CA LYS A 343 -3.64 -6.60 -18.97
C LYS A 343 -4.36 -6.72 -17.63
N GLN A 344 -5.69 -6.64 -17.67
CA GLN A 344 -6.57 -6.79 -16.52
C GLN A 344 -7.94 -7.25 -17.02
N PRO A 345 -8.11 -8.56 -17.30
CA PRO A 345 -9.36 -9.07 -17.89
C PRO A 345 -10.56 -8.79 -16.99
N GLY A 346 -11.69 -8.42 -17.59
CA GLY A 346 -12.92 -8.17 -16.84
C GLY A 346 -13.04 -6.80 -16.19
N ILE A 347 -12.04 -5.92 -16.32
CA ILE A 347 -12.08 -4.57 -15.75
C ILE A 347 -13.14 -3.71 -16.44
N THR A 348 -13.93 -2.97 -15.66
CA THR A 348 -14.86 -1.98 -16.23
C THR A 348 -14.11 -0.72 -16.67
N GLN A 349 -14.74 0.11 -17.49
CA GLN A 349 -14.12 1.35 -17.94
C GLN A 349 -13.88 2.32 -16.78
N THR A 350 -14.83 2.41 -15.85
CA THR A 350 -14.73 3.28 -14.66
C THR A 350 -13.55 2.87 -13.77
N GLU A 351 -13.36 1.56 -13.54
CA GLU A 351 -12.23 1.04 -12.77
C GLU A 351 -10.91 1.29 -13.51
N ALA A 352 -10.87 1.07 -14.83
CA ALA A 352 -9.69 1.34 -15.63
C ALA A 352 -9.29 2.82 -15.58
N LYS A 353 -10.27 3.72 -15.68
CA LYS A 353 -10.09 5.16 -15.54
C LYS A 353 -9.54 5.54 -14.16
N GLU A 354 -10.11 4.99 -13.10
CA GLU A 354 -9.60 5.18 -11.74
C GLU A 354 -8.14 4.72 -11.61
N LEU A 355 -7.79 3.53 -12.11
CA LEU A 355 -6.42 3.02 -12.06
C LEU A 355 -5.43 3.87 -12.87
N CYS A 356 -5.84 4.46 -14.00
CA CYS A 356 -5.00 5.42 -14.70
C CYS A 356 -4.79 6.69 -13.86
N HIS A 357 -5.88 7.29 -13.34
CA HIS A 357 -5.78 8.50 -12.52
C HIS A 357 -4.90 8.31 -11.29
N LEU A 358 -5.00 7.18 -10.60
CA LEU A 358 -4.17 6.86 -9.45
C LEU A 358 -2.67 6.77 -9.80
N GLN A 359 -2.33 6.50 -11.07
CA GLN A 359 -0.98 6.49 -11.60
C GLN A 359 -0.50 7.86 -12.12
N ASP A 360 -1.25 8.94 -11.87
CA ASP A 360 -1.04 10.26 -12.47
C ASP A 360 -1.13 10.21 -14.02
N MET A 361 -2.03 9.37 -14.54
CA MET A 361 -2.29 9.17 -15.97
C MET A 361 -3.79 9.29 -16.28
N GLU A 362 -4.13 9.34 -17.55
CA GLU A 362 -5.49 9.26 -18.06
C GLU A 362 -5.65 8.02 -18.93
N LEU A 363 -6.88 7.59 -19.20
CA LEU A 363 -7.10 6.61 -20.26
C LEU A 363 -6.57 7.15 -21.59
N LEU A 364 -5.87 6.29 -22.32
CA LEU A 364 -5.07 6.67 -23.48
C LEU A 364 -5.96 7.25 -24.58
N THR A 365 -5.59 8.43 -25.08
CA THR A 365 -6.20 9.01 -26.27
C THR A 365 -5.52 8.47 -27.51
N ASP A 366 -6.31 8.07 -28.50
CA ASP A 366 -5.75 7.67 -29.79
C ASP A 366 -5.16 8.88 -30.51
N LYS A 367 -3.91 8.74 -30.94
CA LYS A 367 -3.20 9.75 -31.73
C LYS A 367 -3.31 9.48 -33.25
N TYR A 368 -3.81 8.31 -33.65
CA TYR A 368 -3.82 7.70 -35.00
C TYR A 368 -2.47 7.67 -35.75
N THR A 369 -2.36 6.65 -36.58
CA THR A 369 -1.22 6.03 -37.29
C THR A 369 -0.07 6.95 -37.66
N GLY A 370 1.16 6.53 -37.40
CA GLY A 370 2.27 7.01 -38.21
C GLY A 370 2.87 8.31 -37.73
N ALA A 371 2.09 9.36 -37.63
CA ALA A 371 2.63 10.70 -37.74
C ALA A 371 3.27 11.16 -36.42
N VAL A 372 4.58 10.91 -36.27
CA VAL A 372 5.43 11.76 -35.44
C VAL A 372 5.95 12.86 -36.35
N SER A 373 5.61 14.10 -36.04
CA SER A 373 6.29 15.26 -36.61
C SER A 373 7.77 15.12 -36.26
N SER A 374 8.64 15.02 -37.25
CA SER A 374 10.08 14.84 -37.05
C SER A 374 10.79 16.10 -36.56
N GLY A 375 10.05 17.18 -36.29
CA GLY A 375 10.61 18.50 -35.99
C GLY A 375 11.37 19.14 -37.17
N GLN A 376 11.70 18.40 -38.24
CA GLN A 376 12.24 18.94 -39.47
C GLN A 376 11.11 19.45 -40.35
N LYS A 377 11.18 20.75 -40.71
CA LYS A 377 10.19 21.44 -41.54
C LYS A 377 9.82 20.63 -42.79
N GLY A 378 8.65 19.99 -42.75
CA GLY A 378 7.99 19.42 -43.93
C GLY A 378 8.14 17.92 -44.14
N GLU A 379 8.81 17.16 -43.26
CA GLU A 379 8.91 15.70 -43.39
C GLU A 379 8.19 14.99 -42.24
N TRP A 380 7.02 14.42 -42.56
CA TRP A 380 6.30 13.50 -41.67
C TRP A 380 6.92 12.12 -41.81
N TYR A 381 7.61 11.64 -40.77
CA TYR A 381 7.90 10.22 -40.68
C TYR A 381 6.65 9.55 -40.12
N ILE A 382 6.08 8.65 -40.92
CA ILE A 382 5.09 7.69 -40.46
C ILE A 382 5.87 6.66 -39.61
N MET A 383 6.08 6.92 -38.31
CA MET A 383 6.29 5.85 -37.33
C MET A 383 5.09 4.92 -37.39
N GLU A 384 5.22 3.88 -38.19
CA GLU A 384 4.29 2.78 -38.30
C GLU A 384 3.58 2.51 -36.97
N MET A 385 2.27 2.32 -37.07
CA MET A 385 1.45 1.59 -36.09
C MET A 385 2.13 0.36 -35.49
N SER A 386 3.14 -0.19 -36.17
CA SER A 386 3.96 -1.28 -35.70
C SER A 386 4.53 -1.06 -34.30
N ILE A 387 4.86 0.15 -33.83
CA ILE A 387 5.38 0.28 -32.45
C ILE A 387 4.26 0.08 -31.43
N LEU A 388 3.18 0.88 -31.45
CA LEU A 388 2.03 0.72 -30.55
C LEU A 388 1.38 -0.68 -30.66
N GLN A 389 1.29 -1.25 -31.87
CA GLN A 389 0.70 -2.57 -32.11
C GLN A 389 1.63 -3.73 -31.75
N THR A 390 2.93 -3.65 -32.05
CA THR A 390 3.91 -4.65 -31.60
C THR A 390 4.00 -4.61 -30.08
N ASP A 391 3.95 -3.43 -29.48
CA ASP A 391 3.98 -3.26 -28.03
C ASP A 391 2.72 -3.79 -27.33
N LEU A 392 1.57 -3.79 -28.02
CA LEU A 392 0.32 -4.36 -27.52
C LEU A 392 0.42 -5.88 -27.34
N THR A 393 1.13 -6.63 -28.19
CA THR A 393 1.09 -8.12 -28.15
C THR A 393 2.44 -8.83 -28.15
N THR A 394 3.50 -8.10 -28.44
CA THR A 394 4.90 -8.54 -28.45
C THR A 394 5.71 -7.58 -27.57
N PRO A 395 5.49 -7.63 -26.25
CA PRO A 395 5.98 -6.57 -25.39
C PRO A 395 7.51 -6.57 -25.33
N VAL A 396 8.10 -5.40 -25.50
CA VAL A 396 9.55 -5.20 -25.33
C VAL A 396 9.97 -5.39 -23.86
N ARG A 397 9.00 -5.48 -22.94
CA ARG A 397 9.22 -5.65 -21.50
C ARG A 397 8.22 -6.61 -20.87
N THR A 398 8.72 -7.36 -19.92
CA THR A 398 7.92 -8.22 -19.05
C THR A 398 6.81 -7.44 -18.33
N GLY A 399 5.55 -7.90 -18.44
CA GLY A 399 4.40 -7.26 -17.80
C GLY A 399 3.87 -6.00 -18.48
N PHE A 400 4.34 -5.70 -19.69
CA PHE A 400 3.78 -4.70 -20.58
C PHE A 400 2.83 -5.37 -21.59
N GLY A 401 1.73 -4.73 -21.96
CA GLY A 401 0.85 -5.20 -23.03
C GLY A 401 0.08 -6.47 -22.73
N PHE A 402 -0.33 -7.15 -23.81
CA PHE A 402 -1.21 -8.32 -23.89
C PHE A 402 -0.47 -9.47 -24.61
N PRO A 403 0.64 -9.99 -24.03
CA PRO A 403 1.48 -10.96 -24.71
C PRO A 403 0.71 -12.22 -25.11
N GLY A 404 0.83 -12.60 -26.39
CA GLY A 404 0.21 -13.81 -26.94
C GLY A 404 -1.32 -13.73 -27.12
N MET A 405 -1.92 -12.54 -27.00
CA MET A 405 -3.35 -12.34 -27.19
C MET A 405 -3.64 -11.84 -28.60
N ASN A 406 -4.65 -12.42 -29.25
CA ASN A 406 -5.19 -11.99 -30.54
C ASN A 406 -6.60 -12.60 -30.70
N PRO A 407 -7.69 -11.80 -30.74
CA PRO A 407 -7.70 -10.32 -30.69
C PRO A 407 -7.40 -9.76 -29.29
N VAL A 408 -7.26 -8.44 -29.21
CA VAL A 408 -7.12 -7.67 -27.96
C VAL A 408 -8.22 -6.62 -27.88
N LYS A 409 -8.89 -6.53 -26.73
CA LYS A 409 -9.86 -5.50 -26.36
C LYS A 409 -9.34 -4.68 -25.19
N SER A 410 -9.11 -3.38 -25.38
CA SER A 410 -8.52 -2.52 -24.35
C SER A 410 -9.35 -1.24 -24.19
N TRP A 411 -9.71 -0.89 -22.95
CA TRP A 411 -10.29 0.42 -22.68
C TRP A 411 -9.33 1.56 -23.03
N TYR A 412 -9.85 2.54 -23.75
CA TYR A 412 -9.17 3.77 -24.15
C TYR A 412 -9.99 4.97 -23.66
N GLY A 413 -9.39 6.15 -23.72
CA GLY A 413 -9.98 7.39 -23.21
C GLY A 413 -11.02 7.98 -24.15
N LEU A 414 -11.92 7.17 -24.70
CA LEU A 414 -12.98 7.63 -25.60
C LEU A 414 -14.35 7.44 -24.93
N GLU A 415 -14.99 8.56 -24.61
CA GLU A 415 -16.26 8.59 -23.88
C GLU A 415 -17.24 9.55 -24.54
N LYS A 416 -18.54 9.33 -24.32
CA LYS A 416 -19.60 10.20 -24.83
C LYS A 416 -19.95 11.26 -23.77
N VAL A 417 -19.70 12.53 -24.10
CA VAL A 417 -20.09 13.69 -23.28
C VAL A 417 -21.27 14.37 -23.96
N GLY A 418 -22.46 14.19 -23.39
CA GLY A 418 -23.72 14.55 -24.06
C GLY A 418 -23.92 13.68 -25.30
N ASP A 419 -23.99 14.29 -26.48
CA ASP A 419 -24.10 13.58 -27.76
C ASP A 419 -22.79 13.43 -28.53
N LYS A 420 -21.66 13.90 -27.96
CA LYS A 420 -20.38 13.94 -28.65
C LYS A 420 -19.36 13.00 -28.02
N TRP A 421 -18.72 12.19 -28.86
CA TRP A 421 -17.54 11.43 -28.49
C TRP A 421 -16.35 12.36 -28.24
N THR A 422 -15.72 12.19 -27.08
CA THR A 422 -14.66 13.05 -26.56
C THR A 422 -13.53 12.19 -26.02
N TRP A 423 -12.30 12.63 -26.28
CA TRP A 423 -11.11 11.98 -25.78
C TRP A 423 -10.72 12.52 -24.39
N SER A 424 -10.12 11.68 -23.53
CA SER A 424 -9.67 12.08 -22.19
C SER A 424 -8.53 13.11 -22.23
N MET A 425 -7.67 13.06 -23.25
CA MET A 425 -6.57 14.01 -23.48
C MET A 425 -6.62 14.48 -24.94
N PRO A 426 -7.59 15.32 -25.31
CA PRO A 426 -7.79 15.74 -26.70
C PRO A 426 -6.58 16.47 -27.30
N GLU A 427 -5.71 17.02 -26.47
CA GLU A 427 -4.43 17.63 -26.82
C GLU A 427 -3.38 16.64 -27.36
N PHE A 428 -3.52 15.33 -27.08
CA PHE A 428 -2.62 14.32 -27.62
C PHE A 428 -2.95 13.97 -29.07
N ARG A 429 -4.07 14.46 -29.60
CA ARG A 429 -4.45 14.23 -30.99
C ARG A 429 -3.62 15.08 -31.93
N VAL A 430 -3.16 14.46 -33.02
CA VAL A 430 -2.44 15.18 -34.09
C VAL A 430 -3.41 15.82 -35.07
N PHE A 431 -4.52 15.15 -35.36
CA PHE A 431 -5.49 15.58 -36.37
C PHE A 431 -6.82 15.98 -35.73
N LYS A 432 -7.55 16.88 -36.40
CA LYS A 432 -8.92 17.22 -36.00
C LYS A 432 -9.87 16.08 -36.37
N ASP A 433 -10.98 15.96 -35.64
CA ASP A 433 -12.00 14.92 -35.88
C ASP A 433 -12.55 14.91 -37.33
N GLU A 434 -12.56 16.07 -37.98
CA GLU A 434 -13.01 16.25 -39.36
C GLU A 434 -12.00 15.72 -40.39
N ASP A 435 -10.71 15.85 -40.07
CA ASP A 435 -9.61 15.40 -40.93
C ASP A 435 -9.37 13.90 -40.78
N MET A 436 -9.70 13.36 -39.60
CA MET A 436 -9.46 11.98 -39.24
C MET A 436 -10.52 11.48 -38.24
N PRO A 437 -11.61 10.87 -38.73
CA PRO A 437 -12.67 10.38 -37.87
C PRO A 437 -12.22 9.15 -37.07
N ILE A 438 -12.91 8.89 -35.96
CA ILE A 438 -12.69 7.69 -35.15
C ILE A 438 -12.94 6.44 -36.02
N PRO A 439 -12.01 5.47 -36.06
CA PRO A 439 -12.16 4.24 -36.84
C PRO A 439 -13.14 3.28 -36.15
N TRP A 440 -14.43 3.57 -36.21
CA TRP A 440 -15.47 2.72 -35.62
C TRP A 440 -15.57 1.37 -36.34
N ALA A 441 -15.74 0.30 -35.58
CA ALA A 441 -16.15 -0.99 -36.13
C ALA A 441 -17.53 -0.86 -36.79
N VAL A 442 -17.79 -1.67 -37.81
CA VAL A 442 -19.04 -1.58 -38.58
C VAL A 442 -20.26 -1.69 -37.67
N GLY A 443 -21.13 -0.67 -37.72
CA GLY A 443 -22.37 -0.62 -36.93
C GLY A 443 -22.21 -0.14 -35.49
N THR A 444 -21.02 0.33 -35.09
CA THR A 444 -20.75 0.87 -33.75
C THR A 444 -20.63 2.41 -33.78
N GLY A 445 -20.52 3.04 -32.60
CA GLY A 445 -20.43 4.51 -32.47
C GLY A 445 -21.78 5.26 -32.49
N GLY A 446 -22.89 4.52 -32.51
CA GLY A 446 -24.26 5.03 -32.52
C GLY A 446 -24.81 5.46 -31.15
N SER A 447 -26.14 5.62 -31.05
CA SER A 447 -26.82 6.06 -29.82
C SER A 447 -27.07 4.89 -28.84
N GLY A 448 -26.54 4.97 -27.62
CA GLY A 448 -26.88 4.08 -26.51
C GLY A 448 -25.70 3.84 -25.58
N ASP A 449 -24.54 3.61 -26.17
CA ASP A 449 -23.29 3.40 -25.43
C ASP A 449 -22.55 4.71 -25.19
N THR A 450 -21.82 4.76 -24.07
CA THR A 450 -21.16 5.99 -23.60
C THR A 450 -19.66 5.84 -23.42
N CYS A 451 -19.11 4.64 -23.62
CA CYS A 451 -17.68 4.36 -23.57
C CYS A 451 -17.26 3.58 -24.81
N ALA A 452 -15.97 3.56 -25.12
CA ALA A 452 -15.44 2.75 -26.21
C ALA A 452 -14.12 2.09 -25.84
N TYR A 453 -13.90 0.90 -26.38
CA TYR A 453 -12.63 0.18 -26.27
C TYR A 453 -12.02 0.01 -27.67
N LEU A 454 -10.69 -0.06 -27.70
CA LEU A 454 -9.93 -0.43 -28.88
C LEU A 454 -9.99 -1.94 -29.06
N HIS A 455 -10.25 -2.38 -30.28
CA HIS A 455 -10.19 -3.77 -30.71
C HIS A 455 -9.11 -3.92 -31.79
N TRP A 456 -8.15 -4.81 -31.53
CA TRP A 456 -6.99 -5.04 -32.38
C TRP A 456 -6.82 -6.52 -32.71
N GLY A 457 -6.37 -6.81 -33.93
CA GLY A 457 -6.06 -8.15 -34.39
C GLY A 457 -7.19 -8.80 -35.19
N THR A 458 -7.45 -10.08 -34.94
CA THR A 458 -8.35 -10.91 -35.76
C THR A 458 -9.77 -10.37 -35.71
N GLY A 459 -10.30 -9.96 -36.86
CA GLY A 459 -11.65 -9.42 -36.99
C GLY A 459 -11.75 -7.90 -36.82
N ALA A 460 -10.63 -7.20 -36.59
CA ALA A 460 -10.60 -5.75 -36.66
C ALA A 460 -10.54 -5.25 -38.12
N ASP A 461 -10.81 -3.96 -38.34
CA ASP A 461 -10.73 -3.32 -39.65
C ASP A 461 -9.39 -3.61 -40.38
N GLU A 462 -9.48 -4.17 -41.60
CA GLU A 462 -8.31 -4.60 -42.37
C GLU A 462 -7.42 -3.43 -42.85
N TYR A 463 -7.97 -2.21 -42.96
CA TYR A 463 -7.25 -1.04 -43.47
C TYR A 463 -6.52 -0.29 -42.36
N ALA A 464 -7.18 -0.05 -41.23
CA ALA A 464 -6.57 0.58 -40.05
C ALA A 464 -5.76 -0.41 -39.19
N GLY A 465 -6.07 -1.70 -39.25
CA GLY A 465 -5.48 -2.75 -38.41
C GLY A 465 -6.01 -2.76 -36.97
N TYR A 466 -7.00 -1.92 -36.67
CA TYR A 466 -7.74 -1.84 -35.41
C TYR A 466 -9.06 -1.07 -35.64
N ASP A 467 -10.00 -1.21 -34.72
CA ASP A 467 -11.20 -0.38 -34.66
C ASP A 467 -11.60 -0.05 -33.23
N PHE A 468 -12.50 0.93 -33.07
CA PHE A 468 -13.17 1.22 -31.80
C PHE A 468 -14.56 0.61 -31.80
N ILE A 469 -14.93 0.03 -30.65
CA ILE A 469 -16.26 -0.51 -30.41
C ILE A 469 -16.88 0.26 -29.25
N ALA A 470 -18.03 0.88 -29.50
CA ALA A 470 -18.83 1.50 -28.46
C ALA A 470 -19.45 0.41 -27.57
N ALA A 471 -19.44 0.64 -26.25
CA ALA A 471 -19.96 -0.29 -25.26
C ALA A 471 -20.45 0.42 -23.99
N PRO A 472 -21.28 -0.25 -23.17
CA PRO A 472 -21.58 0.22 -21.83
C PRO A 472 -20.29 0.33 -21.01
N CYS A 473 -20.14 1.39 -20.22
CA CYS A 473 -18.93 1.60 -19.40
C CYS A 473 -18.72 0.51 -18.33
N ASN A 474 -19.77 -0.24 -17.98
CA ASN A 474 -19.70 -1.40 -17.08
C ASN A 474 -19.48 -2.74 -17.81
N SER A 475 -19.19 -2.72 -19.12
CA SER A 475 -18.83 -3.94 -19.85
C SER A 475 -17.55 -4.55 -19.27
N THR A 476 -17.55 -5.87 -19.16
CA THR A 476 -16.42 -6.66 -18.66
C THR A 476 -15.83 -7.57 -19.76
N ASP A 477 -16.39 -7.55 -20.97
CA ASP A 477 -15.83 -8.24 -22.14
C ASP A 477 -14.67 -7.43 -22.74
N VAL A 478 -13.64 -7.23 -21.93
CA VAL A 478 -12.38 -6.55 -22.28
C VAL A 478 -11.19 -7.26 -21.63
N ASP A 479 -10.02 -7.14 -22.25
CA ASP A 479 -8.79 -7.79 -21.79
C ASP A 479 -7.98 -6.90 -20.83
N GLY A 480 -8.24 -5.60 -20.83
CA GLY A 480 -7.56 -4.64 -19.98
C GLY A 480 -7.75 -3.20 -20.45
N PHE A 481 -6.74 -2.37 -20.27
CA PHE A 481 -6.83 -0.92 -20.48
C PHE A 481 -5.49 -0.30 -20.84
N SER A 482 -5.54 0.90 -21.40
CA SER A 482 -4.37 1.66 -21.81
C SER A 482 -4.39 3.03 -21.14
N CYS A 483 -3.30 3.40 -20.49
CA CYS A 483 -3.13 4.72 -19.88
C CYS A 483 -2.12 5.56 -20.68
N GLY A 484 -2.28 6.88 -20.65
CA GLY A 484 -1.33 7.84 -21.19
C GLY A 484 -1.09 9.01 -20.23
N SER A 485 0.06 9.64 -20.33
CA SER A 485 0.43 10.82 -19.53
C SER A 485 1.42 11.69 -20.29
N TRP A 486 1.57 12.93 -19.82
CA TRP A 486 2.71 13.75 -20.20
C TRP A 486 4.02 13.17 -19.67
N GLN A 487 5.14 13.63 -20.23
CA GLN A 487 6.44 13.39 -19.62
C GLN A 487 6.51 14.04 -18.23
N GLN A 488 7.29 13.44 -17.35
CA GLN A 488 7.50 13.79 -15.95
C GLN A 488 7.91 15.26 -15.74
N GLU A 489 8.58 15.90 -16.71
CA GLU A 489 8.92 17.33 -16.65
C GLU A 489 7.73 18.29 -16.83
N TYR A 490 6.63 17.80 -17.40
CA TYR A 490 5.38 18.55 -17.60
C TYR A 490 4.27 18.14 -16.63
N MET A 491 4.52 17.13 -15.80
CA MET A 491 3.62 16.69 -14.74
C MET A 491 3.83 17.54 -13.48
N ASP A 492 2.78 17.72 -12.69
CA ASP A 492 2.85 18.39 -11.38
C ASP A 492 3.39 17.45 -10.29
N ILE A 493 4.65 17.03 -10.48
CA ILE A 493 5.39 16.16 -9.55
C ILE A 493 6.82 16.67 -9.37
N LYS A 494 7.43 16.34 -8.22
CA LYS A 494 8.84 16.70 -7.96
C LYS A 494 9.76 16.17 -9.06
N GLN A 495 10.71 17.00 -9.47
CA GLN A 495 11.74 16.62 -10.42
C GLN A 495 12.88 15.89 -9.70
N TYR A 496 13.66 15.08 -10.41
CA TYR A 496 14.75 14.31 -9.83
C TYR A 496 15.70 15.16 -8.98
N LYS A 497 16.10 16.33 -9.50
CA LYS A 497 16.97 17.29 -8.80
C LYS A 497 16.41 17.75 -7.44
N ASP A 498 15.09 17.90 -7.35
CA ASP A 498 14.43 18.38 -6.13
C ASP A 498 14.41 17.25 -5.10
N VAL A 499 14.20 16.00 -5.56
CA VAL A 499 14.28 14.81 -4.71
C VAL A 499 15.72 14.58 -4.24
N THR A 500 16.72 14.68 -5.10
CA THR A 500 18.14 14.49 -4.70
C THR A 500 18.61 15.54 -3.72
N ALA A 501 18.17 16.79 -3.88
CA ALA A 501 18.47 17.88 -2.94
C ALA A 501 17.92 17.59 -1.54
N GLU A 502 16.74 16.96 -1.41
CA GLU A 502 16.20 16.54 -0.10
C GLU A 502 17.07 15.47 0.59
N PHE A 503 17.86 14.71 -0.17
CA PHE A 503 18.80 13.72 0.35
C PHE A 503 20.23 14.26 0.46
N GLY A 504 20.44 15.58 0.31
CA GLY A 504 21.75 16.22 0.47
C GLY A 504 22.71 16.00 -0.70
N TYR A 505 22.22 15.53 -1.85
CA TYR A 505 23.03 15.36 -3.05
C TYR A 505 22.96 16.59 -3.95
N GLU A 506 24.09 17.26 -4.13
CA GLU A 506 24.28 18.32 -5.14
C GLU A 506 24.66 17.67 -6.50
N GLN A 507 23.72 16.99 -7.18
CA GLN A 507 23.97 16.49 -8.53
C GLN A 507 23.05 17.15 -9.56
N ASP A 508 23.63 18.05 -10.36
CA ASP A 508 23.02 18.64 -11.55
C ASP A 508 23.21 17.77 -12.83
N CYS A 509 24.10 16.79 -12.83
CA CYS A 509 24.14 15.80 -13.91
C CYS A 509 24.76 14.46 -13.51
N CYS A 510 24.17 13.43 -14.13
CA CYS A 510 24.78 12.14 -14.42
C CYS A 510 25.04 11.31 -13.15
N GLY A 511 23.97 10.65 -12.68
CA GLY A 511 23.90 9.92 -11.41
C GLY A 511 25.12 9.07 -11.08
N PHE A 512 25.38 8.87 -9.78
CA PHE A 512 26.53 8.15 -9.19
C PHE A 512 27.45 7.44 -10.21
N SER A 513 28.65 7.97 -10.40
CA SER A 513 29.74 7.34 -11.13
C SER A 513 29.98 5.91 -10.63
N ASP A 514 30.57 5.05 -11.45
CA ASP A 514 30.87 3.67 -11.03
C ASP A 514 31.89 3.61 -9.87
N ALA A 515 32.65 4.70 -9.69
CA ALA A 515 33.53 4.91 -8.54
C ALA A 515 32.73 5.29 -7.28
N GLU A 516 31.78 6.23 -7.37
CA GLU A 516 30.86 6.57 -6.27
C GLU A 516 29.99 5.36 -5.89
N TRP A 517 29.57 4.53 -6.85
CA TRP A 517 28.91 3.26 -6.58
C TRP A 517 29.82 2.26 -5.88
N LYS A 518 31.12 2.21 -6.19
CA LYS A 518 32.09 1.34 -5.51
C LYS A 518 32.38 1.83 -4.10
N GLU A 519 32.42 3.13 -3.86
CA GLU A 519 32.57 3.72 -2.53
C GLU A 519 31.30 3.49 -1.69
N LEU A 520 30.11 3.66 -2.27
CA LEU A 520 28.85 3.27 -1.64
C LEU A 520 28.79 1.75 -1.37
N LYS A 521 29.38 0.90 -2.21
CA LYS A 521 29.52 -0.56 -1.94
C LYS A 521 30.58 -0.90 -0.89
N ALA A 522 31.58 -0.04 -0.70
CA ALA A 522 32.71 -0.25 0.19
C ALA A 522 32.52 0.38 1.57
N SER A 523 31.54 1.28 1.73
CA SER A 523 31.00 1.65 3.04
C SER A 523 30.52 0.38 3.73
N PRO A 524 30.92 0.14 4.99
CA PRO A 524 30.58 -1.08 5.72
C PRO A 524 29.08 -1.05 6.06
N TYR A 525 28.26 -1.46 5.10
CA TYR A 525 26.91 -1.94 5.35
C TYR A 525 26.97 -3.38 5.83
#